data_AF-A0A2E4EK67-F1
#
_entry.id   AF-A0A2E4EK67-F1
#
_cell.length_a   1.000
_cell.length_b   1.000
_cell.length_c   1.000
_cell.angle_alpha   90.00
_cell.angle_beta   90.00
_cell.angle_gamma   90.00
#
_symmetry.space_group_name_H-M   'P 1'
#
loop_
_entity.id
_entity.type
_entity.pdbx_description
1 polymer ?
#
loop_
_entity_poly.entity_id
_entity_poly.type
_entity_poly.pdbx_seq_one_letter_code
_entity_poly.pdbx_strand_id
1 'polypeptide(L)'
;MMYLLVKRGMYWRPNSLGYTYFKRDAGRYTKEEVDLRVNEGVSAIPEDEASPYSPACNRLEILEDMVITYEKTLREIATDEHGFLDGKTLWPCYKAISALYYDGRPITQDEYRAGKERLNNES
;
A
#
# COMPACT_ATOMS: atom_id res chain seq x y z
N MET A 1 -13.24 1.98 -19.45
CA MET A 1 -13.19 1.46 -18.07
C MET A 1 -12.24 0.28 -18.08
N MET A 2 -11.27 0.26 -17.15
CA MET A 2 -10.26 -0.79 -17.07
C MET A 2 -10.58 -1.74 -15.91
N TYR A 3 -10.08 -2.96 -16.01
CA TYR A 3 -10.27 -4.03 -15.04
C TYR A 3 -8.93 -4.62 -14.64
N LEU A 4 -8.86 -5.11 -13.40
CA LEU A 4 -7.80 -5.99 -12.94
C LEU A 4 -8.33 -7.42 -12.95
N LEU A 5 -7.54 -8.33 -13.53
CA LEU A 5 -7.84 -9.75 -13.44
C LEU A 5 -7.26 -10.33 -12.15
N VAL A 6 -8.04 -11.16 -11.47
CA VAL A 6 -7.67 -11.83 -10.21
C VAL A 6 -7.74 -13.33 -10.40
N LYS A 7 -6.69 -14.03 -9.99
CA LYS A 7 -6.63 -15.50 -9.98
C LYS A 7 -5.96 -15.96 -8.70
N ARG A 8 -6.60 -16.91 -8.01
CA ARG A 8 -6.14 -17.41 -6.70
C ARG A 8 -5.89 -16.28 -5.69
N GLY A 9 -6.73 -15.24 -5.73
CA GLY A 9 -6.63 -14.07 -4.85
C GLY A 9 -5.48 -13.10 -5.15
N MET A 10 -4.76 -13.28 -6.26
CA MET A 10 -3.68 -12.38 -6.69
C MET A 10 -4.02 -11.67 -7.99
N TYR A 11 -3.51 -10.45 -8.18
CA TYR A 11 -3.68 -9.71 -9.42
C TYR A 11 -2.79 -10.31 -10.52
N TRP A 12 -3.33 -10.43 -11.73
CA TRP A 12 -2.60 -10.98 -12.87
C TRP A 12 -1.71 -9.91 -13.52
N ARG A 13 -0.47 -10.30 -13.87
CA ARG A 13 0.50 -9.50 -14.62
C ARG A 13 0.75 -10.07 -16.02
N PRO A 14 0.38 -9.36 -17.10
CA PRO A 14 0.58 -9.84 -18.46
C PRO A 14 2.06 -9.77 -18.87
N ASN A 15 2.77 -8.72 -18.46
CA ASN A 15 4.16 -8.45 -18.87
C ASN A 15 5.22 -9.16 -18.01
N SER A 16 4.80 -9.99 -17.05
CA SER A 16 5.72 -10.67 -16.12
C SER A 16 5.31 -12.12 -15.84
N LEU A 17 4.41 -12.70 -16.67
CA LEU A 17 3.98 -14.11 -16.67
C LEU A 17 3.64 -14.68 -15.28
N GLY A 18 3.04 -13.87 -14.41
CA GLY A 18 2.79 -14.28 -13.04
C GLY A 18 1.69 -13.48 -12.37
N TYR A 19 1.73 -13.46 -11.05
CA TYR A 19 0.75 -12.78 -10.23
C TYR A 19 1.46 -11.81 -9.28
N THR A 20 0.73 -10.80 -8.80
CA THR A 20 1.23 -9.84 -7.83
C THR A 20 0.19 -9.58 -6.76
N TYR A 21 0.69 -9.24 -5.58
CA TYR A 21 -0.11 -8.72 -4.49
C TYR A 21 -0.42 -7.23 -4.66
N PHE A 22 0.33 -6.50 -5.48
CA PHE A 22 0.23 -5.05 -5.56
C PHE A 22 -0.49 -4.61 -6.84
N LYS A 23 -1.58 -3.84 -6.68
CA LYS A 23 -2.35 -3.27 -7.80
C LYS A 23 -1.49 -2.44 -8.74
N ARG A 24 -0.51 -1.69 -8.23
CA ARG A 24 0.38 -0.87 -9.06
C ARG A 24 1.12 -1.69 -10.13
N ASP A 25 1.42 -2.95 -9.83
CA ASP A 25 2.15 -3.86 -10.71
C ASP A 25 1.24 -4.73 -11.59
N ALA A 26 -0.09 -4.68 -11.37
CA ALA A 26 -1.07 -5.50 -12.06
C ALA A 26 -1.28 -5.09 -13.53
N GLY A 27 -1.75 -6.01 -14.37
CA GLY A 27 -2.22 -5.67 -15.71
C GLY A 27 -3.55 -4.93 -15.66
N ARG A 28 -3.75 -3.99 -16.60
CA ARG A 28 -5.03 -3.32 -16.81
C ARG A 28 -5.62 -3.87 -18.11
N TYR A 29 -6.86 -4.32 -18.02
CA TYR A 29 -7.55 -5.01 -19.11
C TYR A 29 -8.82 -4.27 -19.49
N THR A 30 -9.14 -4.22 -20.79
CA THR A 30 -10.46 -3.77 -21.25
C THR A 30 -11.52 -4.83 -20.97
N LYS A 31 -12.79 -4.46 -21.12
CA LYS A 31 -13.89 -5.43 -20.96
C LYS A 31 -13.78 -6.58 -21.97
N GLU A 32 -13.43 -6.27 -23.21
CA GLU A 32 -13.25 -7.27 -24.27
C GLU A 32 -12.11 -8.24 -23.93
N GLU A 33 -11.01 -7.74 -23.35
CA GLU A 33 -9.89 -8.58 -22.92
C GLU A 33 -10.22 -9.47 -21.71
N VAL A 34 -11.10 -9.00 -20.83
CA VAL A 34 -11.65 -9.77 -19.71
C VAL A 34 -12.56 -10.88 -20.21
N ASP A 35 -13.47 -10.57 -21.14
CA ASP A 35 -14.46 -11.52 -21.67
C ASP A 35 -13.78 -12.69 -22.38
N LEU A 36 -12.63 -12.45 -23.05
CA LEU A 36 -11.81 -13.49 -23.66
C LEU A 36 -11.17 -14.46 -22.64
N ARG A 37 -11.02 -14.04 -21.38
CA ARG A 37 -10.28 -14.76 -20.34
C ARG A 37 -11.17 -15.35 -19.26
N VAL A 38 -12.48 -15.06 -19.25
CA VAL A 38 -13.43 -15.49 -18.21
C VAL A 38 -13.39 -17.01 -17.94
N ASN A 39 -13.10 -17.80 -18.97
CA ASN A 39 -13.02 -19.27 -18.89
C ASN A 39 -11.70 -19.80 -18.28
N GLU A 40 -10.72 -18.94 -18.00
CA GLU A 40 -9.42 -19.32 -17.44
C GLU A 40 -9.42 -19.36 -15.89
N GLY A 41 -10.59 -19.27 -15.27
CA GLY A 41 -10.74 -19.22 -13.81
C GLY A 41 -10.19 -17.93 -13.20
N VAL A 42 -10.33 -16.83 -13.94
CA VAL A 42 -10.01 -15.48 -13.48
C VAL A 42 -11.30 -14.74 -13.17
N SER A 43 -11.30 -13.92 -12.12
CA SER A 43 -12.32 -12.91 -11.90
C SER A 43 -11.81 -11.54 -12.35
N ALA A 44 -12.72 -10.60 -12.59
CA ALA A 44 -12.37 -9.22 -12.95
C ALA A 44 -12.95 -8.26 -11.90
N ILE A 45 -12.17 -7.24 -11.55
CA ILE A 45 -12.57 -6.17 -10.65
C ILE A 45 -12.35 -4.84 -11.39
N PRO A 46 -13.32 -3.92 -11.41
CA PRO A 46 -13.10 -2.55 -11.89
C PRO A 46 -11.84 -1.93 -11.25
N GLU A 47 -11.01 -1.25 -12.04
CA GLU A 47 -9.76 -0.70 -11.52
C GLU A 47 -10.00 0.31 -10.38
N ASP A 48 -11.05 1.12 -10.46
CA ASP A 48 -11.42 2.11 -9.44
C ASP A 48 -11.92 1.48 -8.13
N GLU A 49 -12.56 0.31 -8.20
CA GLU A 49 -13.03 -0.44 -7.03
C GLU A 49 -11.94 -1.34 -6.41
N ALA A 50 -10.86 -1.62 -7.15
CA ALA A 50 -9.83 -2.53 -6.70
C ALA A 50 -8.96 -1.94 -5.58
N SER A 51 -8.78 -2.72 -4.50
CA SER A 51 -7.84 -2.46 -3.41
C SER A 51 -6.39 -2.28 -3.92
N PRO A 52 -5.55 -1.47 -3.25
CA PRO A 52 -4.11 -1.41 -3.52
C PRO A 52 -3.41 -2.77 -3.39
N TYR A 53 -3.94 -3.64 -2.53
CA TYR A 53 -3.42 -4.98 -2.25
C TYR A 53 -4.43 -6.05 -2.62
N SER A 54 -3.95 -7.14 -3.19
CA SER A 54 -4.80 -8.25 -3.62
C SER A 54 -5.35 -9.02 -2.42
N PRO A 55 -6.47 -9.76 -2.57
CA PRO A 55 -7.08 -10.50 -1.48
C PRO A 55 -6.17 -11.53 -0.78
N ALA A 56 -5.19 -12.09 -1.50
CA ALA A 56 -4.24 -13.05 -0.95
C ALA A 56 -2.98 -12.42 -0.33
N CYS A 57 -2.82 -11.09 -0.38
CA CYS A 57 -1.69 -10.42 0.22
C CYS A 57 -1.78 -10.51 1.75
N ASN A 58 -0.70 -10.96 2.37
CA ASN A 58 -0.69 -11.07 3.82
C ASN A 58 -0.35 -9.71 4.46
N ARG A 59 -0.72 -9.56 5.75
CA ARG A 59 -0.54 -8.29 6.46
C ARG A 59 0.93 -7.85 6.58
N LEU A 60 1.86 -8.80 6.68
CA LEU A 60 3.28 -8.48 6.80
C LEU A 60 3.81 -7.85 5.51
N GLU A 61 3.45 -8.41 4.35
CA GLU A 61 3.81 -7.85 3.05
C GLU A 61 3.22 -6.44 2.83
N ILE A 62 1.99 -6.22 3.27
CA ILE A 62 1.35 -4.88 3.25
C ILE A 62 2.17 -3.90 4.09
N LEU A 63 2.57 -4.31 5.30
CA LEU A 63 3.34 -3.48 6.21
C LEU A 63 4.72 -3.13 5.64
N GLU A 64 5.44 -4.13 5.11
CA GLU A 64 6.75 -3.94 4.49
C GLU A 64 6.67 -2.94 3.32
N ASP A 65 5.67 -3.09 2.45
CA ASP A 65 5.46 -2.18 1.32
C ASP A 65 5.16 -0.74 1.75
N MET A 66 4.34 -0.58 2.80
CA MET A 66 4.03 0.74 3.36
C MET A 66 5.26 1.41 3.97
N VAL A 67 6.09 0.66 4.69
CA VAL A 67 7.35 1.18 5.26
C VAL A 67 8.31 1.62 4.15
N ILE A 68 8.50 0.79 3.12
CA ILE A 68 9.39 1.13 1.99
C ILE A 68 8.89 2.38 1.25
N THR A 69 7.59 2.44 0.95
CA THR A 69 6.97 3.60 0.29
C THR A 69 7.12 4.86 1.15
N TYR A 70 6.99 4.72 2.47
CA TYR A 70 7.17 5.80 3.42
C TYR A 70 8.62 6.30 3.44
N GLU A 71 9.60 5.41 3.59
CA GLU A 71 11.02 5.78 3.59
C GLU A 71 11.40 6.53 2.31
N LYS A 72 10.88 6.09 1.16
CA LYS A 72 11.10 6.77 -0.11
C LYS A 72 10.51 8.19 -0.10
N THR A 73 9.27 8.33 0.35
CA THR A 73 8.58 9.63 0.44
C THR A 73 9.32 10.58 1.38
N LEU A 74 9.80 10.09 2.52
CA LEU A 74 10.61 10.88 3.45
C LEU A 74 11.91 11.35 2.83
N ARG A 75 12.60 10.48 2.09
CA ARG A 75 13.84 10.83 1.38
C ARG A 75 13.58 11.93 0.36
N GLU A 76 12.51 11.82 -0.43
CA GLU A 76 12.12 12.82 -1.42
C GLU A 76 11.84 14.20 -0.77
N ILE A 77 11.09 14.23 0.35
CA ILE A 77 10.82 15.47 1.09
C ILE A 77 12.09 16.04 1.74
N ALA A 78 12.97 15.19 2.28
CA ALA A 78 14.23 15.63 2.90
C ALA A 78 15.24 16.17 1.87
N THR A 79 15.11 15.77 0.60
CA THR A 79 15.93 16.28 -0.51
C THR A 79 15.42 17.59 -1.12
N ASP A 80 14.13 17.93 -0.94
CA ASP A 80 13.63 19.27 -1.24
C ASP A 80 14.18 20.26 -0.19
N GLU A 81 14.56 21.46 -0.64
CA GLU A 81 15.53 22.41 -0.07
C GLU A 81 15.19 23.02 1.33
N HIS A 82 14.25 22.42 2.06
CA HIS A 82 13.83 22.84 3.40
C HIS A 82 14.12 21.83 4.51
N GLY A 83 14.62 20.62 4.18
CA GLY A 83 15.46 19.79 5.06
C GLY A 83 14.96 19.46 6.47
N PHE A 84 13.68 19.69 6.78
CA PHE A 84 13.11 19.45 8.10
C PHE A 84 11.74 18.79 7.95
N LEU A 85 11.71 17.47 8.14
CA LEU A 85 10.46 16.74 8.32
C LEU A 85 9.95 17.07 9.72
N ASP A 86 9.11 18.10 9.84
CA ASP A 86 8.50 18.40 11.12
C ASP A 86 7.65 17.20 11.62
N GLY A 87 7.53 17.04 12.93
CA GLY A 87 6.75 15.94 13.51
C GLY A 87 5.26 15.95 13.12
N LYS A 88 4.74 16.99 12.45
CA LYS A 88 3.38 16.99 11.89
C LYS A 88 3.32 16.23 10.57
N THR A 89 4.39 16.28 9.78
CA THR A 89 4.53 15.60 8.48
C THR A 89 4.67 14.09 8.67
N LEU A 90 5.36 13.64 9.73
CA LEU A 90 5.57 12.22 10.06
C LEU A 90 4.36 11.55 10.75
N TRP A 91 3.43 12.36 11.26
CA TRP A 91 2.36 11.87 12.15
C TRP A 91 1.30 10.97 11.49
N PRO A 92 0.78 11.29 10.29
CA PRO A 92 -0.14 10.39 9.58
C PRO A 92 0.46 9.00 9.36
N CYS A 93 1.78 8.93 9.22
CA CYS A 93 2.52 7.71 8.92
C CYS A 93 2.73 6.85 10.16
N TYR A 94 3.10 7.45 11.30
CA TYR A 94 3.12 6.74 12.58
C TYR A 94 1.73 6.19 12.94
N LYS A 95 0.66 6.96 12.68
CA LYS A 95 -0.72 6.51 12.85
C LYS A 95 -1.04 5.26 12.02
N ALA A 96 -0.61 5.23 10.76
CA ALA A 96 -0.86 4.11 9.85
C ALA A 96 -0.12 2.83 10.30
N ILE A 97 1.17 2.94 10.63
CA ILE A 97 1.98 1.81 11.10
C ILE A 97 1.43 1.29 12.44
N SER A 98 1.09 2.19 13.36
CA SER A 98 0.59 1.82 14.68
C SER A 98 -0.81 1.20 14.60
N ALA A 99 -1.73 1.71 13.77
CA ALA A 99 -3.04 1.09 13.57
C ALA A 99 -2.94 -0.34 13.02
N LEU A 100 -1.92 -0.59 12.17
CA LEU A 100 -1.65 -1.91 11.61
C LEU A 100 -0.92 -2.84 12.58
N TYR A 101 -0.04 -2.32 13.43
CA TYR A 101 0.66 -3.10 14.47
C TYR A 101 -0.27 -3.49 15.63
N TYR A 102 -1.18 -2.61 16.03
CA TYR A 102 -2.09 -2.80 17.17
C TYR A 102 -3.49 -3.31 16.79
N ASP A 103 -3.62 -3.95 15.63
CA ASP A 103 -4.83 -4.63 15.18
C ASP A 103 -6.13 -3.83 15.34
N GLY A 104 -6.16 -2.62 14.76
CA GLY A 104 -7.35 -1.78 14.76
C GLY A 104 -7.61 -1.04 16.07
N ARG A 105 -6.69 -1.08 17.04
CA ARG A 105 -6.76 -0.20 18.21
C ARG A 105 -6.29 1.20 17.83
N PRO A 106 -7.13 2.24 17.98
CA PRO A 106 -6.70 3.60 17.80
C PRO A 106 -5.64 3.93 18.86
N ILE A 107 -4.53 4.52 18.43
CA ILE A 107 -3.51 5.02 19.33
C ILE A 107 -4.06 6.10 20.23
N THR A 108 -3.68 6.05 21.50
CA THR A 108 -4.04 7.03 22.51
C THR A 108 -3.25 8.32 22.34
N GLN A 109 -3.75 9.41 22.92
CA GLN A 109 -3.08 10.72 22.93
C GLN A 109 -1.75 10.71 23.69
N ASP A 110 -1.57 9.76 24.61
CA ASP A 110 -0.33 9.59 25.37
C ASP A 110 0.72 8.80 24.58
N GLU A 111 0.30 7.75 23.86
CA GLU A 111 1.17 7.03 22.92
C GLU A 111 1.65 7.94 21.78
N TYR A 112 0.80 8.87 21.33
CA TYR A 112 1.22 9.95 20.42
C TYR A 112 2.34 10.80 21.02
N ARG A 113 2.13 11.31 22.24
CA ARG A 113 3.06 12.22 22.89
C ARG A 113 4.41 11.55 23.11
N ALA A 114 4.41 10.30 23.56
CA ALA A 114 5.61 9.50 23.76
C ALA A 114 6.37 9.21 22.45
N GLY A 115 5.67 8.91 21.35
CA GLY A 115 6.30 8.72 20.04
C GLY A 115 6.93 10.00 19.51
N LYS A 116 6.23 11.14 19.67
CA LYS A 116 6.72 12.46 19.25
C LYS A 116 7.95 12.91 20.05
N GLU A 117 8.00 12.64 21.35
CA GLU A 117 9.15 12.98 22.20
C GLU A 117 10.41 12.19 21.83
N ARG A 118 10.29 10.90 21.50
CA ARG A 118 11.44 10.08 21.08
C ARG A 118 12.05 10.59 19.78
N LEU A 119 11.22 10.85 18.77
CA LEU A 119 11.67 11.37 17.47
C LEU A 119 12.40 12.71 17.58
N ASN A 120 11.95 13.60 18.48
CA ASN A 120 12.58 14.90 18.69
C ASN A 120 13.88 14.83 19.51
N ASN A 121 14.13 13.74 20.23
CA ASN A 121 15.32 13.56 21.07
C ASN A 121 16.44 12.76 20.37
N GLU A 122 16.17 12.22 19.17
CA GLU A 122 17.14 11.51 18.34
C GLU A 122 17.70 12.37 17.17
N SER A 123 17.38 13.68 17.14
CA SER A 123 17.93 14.71 16.22
C SER A 123 18.91 15.61 16.95
#